data_AF-A0A9D5K9M8-F1
#
_entry.id   AF-A0A9D5K9M8-F1
#
_cell.length_a   1.000
_cell.length_b   1.000
_cell.length_c   1.000
_cell.angle_alpha   90.00
_cell.angle_beta   90.00
_cell.angle_gamma   90.00
#
_symmetry.space_group_name_H-M   'P 1'
#
loop_
_entity.id
_entity.type
_entity.pdbx_description
1 polymer ?
#
loop_
_entity_poly.entity_id
_entity_poly.type
_entity_poly.pdbx_seq_one_letter_code
_entity_poly.pdbx_strand_id
1 'polypeptide(L)'
;LNRDEGPDAAMPGIVRFTSTEQAAAYFMLGETTKTSAAGKERGRTRSPFTQPFFPRSMGLQAVRFAELSAQIPDLQTWMMNTGFVGGDQLDVDEDSALKVKIHHSSAMLEAMLAGSIKWKLDPDFGYEIADVDAPENAELLEKVPAEILNPVLFFEQAGKMDVYKEWVKTMKFKRREFLKKYKVDAKIVATIPK
;
A
#
# COMPACT_ATOMS: atom_id res chain seq x y z
N LEU A 1 -5.39 -4.62 3.83
CA LEU A 1 -4.06 -5.13 4.24
C LEU A 1 -3.30 -5.57 3.00
N ASN A 2 -2.02 -5.27 2.92
CA ASN A 2 -1.14 -5.65 1.81
C ASN A 2 0.12 -6.27 2.41
N ARG A 3 0.53 -7.46 1.97
CA ARG A 3 1.85 -8.01 2.31
C ARG A 3 2.81 -7.72 1.17
N ASP A 4 3.68 -6.72 1.32
CA ASP A 4 4.77 -6.47 0.37
C ASP A 4 6.02 -7.31 0.73
N GLU A 5 6.75 -7.76 -0.28
CA GLU A 5 7.92 -8.63 -0.13
C GLU A 5 8.79 -8.56 -1.40
N GLY A 6 10.09 -8.78 -1.21
CA GLY A 6 11.12 -8.78 -2.25
C GLY A 6 12.09 -7.61 -2.10
N PRO A 7 13.23 -7.64 -2.80
CA PRO A 7 14.29 -6.63 -2.69
C PRO A 7 13.84 -5.22 -3.09
N ASP A 8 12.70 -5.12 -3.78
CA ASP A 8 12.05 -3.89 -4.21
C ASP A 8 10.81 -3.53 -3.36
N ALA A 9 10.56 -4.21 -2.24
CA ALA A 9 9.41 -3.94 -1.38
C ALA A 9 9.48 -2.52 -0.81
N ALA A 10 8.53 -1.67 -1.19
CA ALA A 10 8.57 -0.25 -0.90
C ALA A 10 7.18 0.33 -0.59
N MET A 11 6.20 -0.53 -0.28
CA MET A 11 4.90 -0.08 0.19
C MET A 11 5.00 0.54 1.60
N PRO A 12 4.50 1.78 1.81
CA PRO A 12 4.45 2.38 3.14
C PRO A 12 3.66 1.54 4.14
N GLY A 13 4.07 1.62 5.41
CA GLY A 13 3.45 0.93 6.54
C GLY A 13 1.96 1.20 6.61
N ILE A 14 1.55 2.46 6.43
CA ILE A 14 0.16 2.87 6.32
C ILE A 14 0.01 3.98 5.29
N VAL A 15 -1.06 3.94 4.52
CA VAL A 15 -1.45 4.99 3.57
C VAL A 15 -2.92 5.36 3.75
N ARG A 16 -3.26 6.64 3.53
CA ARG A 16 -4.64 7.13 3.46
C ARG A 16 -4.95 7.53 2.01
N PHE A 17 -6.08 7.07 1.50
CA PHE A 17 -6.49 7.42 0.13
C PHE A 17 -7.20 8.78 0.12
N THR A 18 -6.88 9.59 -0.88
CA THR A 18 -7.36 10.99 -1.01
C THR A 18 -8.71 11.10 -1.70
N SER A 19 -9.21 10.01 -2.28
CA SER A 19 -10.51 9.94 -2.98
C SER A 19 -11.09 8.53 -2.93
N THR A 20 -12.42 8.43 -3.09
CA THR A 20 -13.12 7.15 -3.17
C THR A 20 -12.70 6.36 -4.41
N GLU A 21 -12.39 7.04 -5.52
CA GLU A 21 -11.84 6.43 -6.72
C GLU A 21 -10.45 5.82 -6.48
N GLN A 22 -9.57 6.52 -5.75
CA GLN A 22 -8.26 5.98 -5.43
C GLN A 22 -8.39 4.75 -4.52
N ALA A 23 -9.26 4.81 -3.51
CA ALA A 23 -9.56 3.66 -2.67
C ALA A 23 -10.14 2.48 -3.47
N ALA A 24 -11.05 2.75 -4.42
CA ALA A 24 -11.61 1.75 -5.32
C ALA A 24 -10.55 1.09 -6.22
N ALA A 25 -9.58 1.85 -6.70
CA ALA A 25 -8.46 1.32 -7.47
C ALA A 25 -7.66 0.30 -6.65
N TYR A 26 -7.27 0.66 -5.42
CA TYR A 26 -6.51 -0.22 -4.54
C TYR A 26 -7.33 -1.41 -4.02
N PHE A 27 -8.63 -1.22 -3.79
CA PHE A 27 -9.57 -2.32 -3.50
C PHE A 27 -9.58 -3.36 -4.63
N MET A 28 -9.68 -2.89 -5.87
CA MET A 28 -9.68 -3.76 -7.06
C MET A 28 -8.32 -4.40 -7.33
N LEU A 29 -7.22 -3.70 -7.04
CA LEU A 29 -5.87 -4.25 -7.17
C LEU A 29 -5.66 -5.47 -6.25
N GLY A 30 -6.19 -5.41 -5.03
CA GLY A 30 -6.13 -6.52 -4.07
C GLY A 30 -4.72 -7.09 -3.90
N GLU A 31 -3.73 -6.20 -3.86
CA GLU A 31 -2.31 -6.57 -3.85
C GLU A 31 -1.93 -7.18 -2.50
N THR A 32 -1.50 -8.44 -2.53
CA THR A 32 -0.84 -9.09 -1.40
C THR A 32 0.10 -10.18 -1.91
N THR A 33 1.25 -10.33 -1.28
CA THR A 33 2.13 -11.47 -1.56
C THR A 33 1.62 -12.69 -0.81
N LYS A 34 1.45 -13.82 -1.51
CA LYS A 34 1.00 -15.07 -0.89
C LYS A 34 1.97 -15.51 0.20
N THR A 35 1.45 -15.89 1.35
CA THR A 35 2.18 -16.67 2.36
C THR A 35 2.21 -18.14 1.93
N SER A 36 3.15 -18.91 2.46
CA SER A 36 3.28 -20.37 2.23
C SER A 36 2.00 -21.18 2.53
N ALA A 37 1.04 -20.60 3.25
CA ALA A 37 -0.28 -21.20 3.51
C ALA A 37 -1.22 -21.20 2.28
N ALA A 38 -0.88 -20.47 1.20
CA ALA A 38 -1.73 -20.31 0.00
C ALA A 38 -1.27 -21.12 -1.23
N GLY A 39 -0.42 -22.14 -1.03
CA GLY A 39 0.10 -23.03 -2.07
C GLY A 39 1.61 -22.93 -2.27
N LYS A 40 2.18 -23.87 -3.05
CA LYS A 40 3.64 -24.05 -3.24
C LYS A 40 4.33 -22.92 -4.02
N GLU A 41 3.60 -22.06 -4.72
CA GLU A 41 4.19 -20.92 -5.45
C GLU A 41 4.27 -19.67 -4.58
N ARG A 42 5.49 -19.27 -4.23
CA ARG A 42 5.80 -17.94 -3.69
C ARG A 42 5.74 -16.93 -4.85
N GLY A 43 4.91 -15.90 -4.72
CA GLY A 43 4.78 -14.86 -5.74
C GLY A 43 3.71 -13.82 -5.40
N ARG A 44 3.87 -12.61 -5.96
CA ARG A 44 2.87 -11.54 -5.85
C ARG A 44 1.57 -11.98 -6.50
N THR A 45 0.52 -12.12 -5.70
CA THR A 45 -0.80 -12.43 -6.22
C THR A 45 -1.64 -11.17 -6.17
N ARG A 46 -2.18 -10.78 -7.32
CA ARG A 46 -3.28 -9.82 -7.36
C ARG A 46 -4.55 -10.63 -7.34
N SER A 47 -5.20 -10.66 -6.19
CA SER A 47 -6.55 -11.18 -6.08
C SER A 47 -7.44 -10.01 -5.70
N PRO A 48 -8.31 -9.51 -6.60
CA PRO A 48 -9.30 -8.53 -6.20
C PRO A 48 -10.03 -9.08 -4.98
N PHE A 49 -10.17 -8.23 -3.97
CA PHE A 49 -10.84 -8.57 -2.72
C PHE A 49 -12.25 -9.08 -3.10
N THR A 50 -12.58 -10.34 -2.75
CA THR A 50 -13.84 -11.08 -3.02
C THR A 50 -13.97 -12.03 -4.23
N GLN A 51 -12.91 -12.31 -5.01
CA GLN A 51 -13.01 -13.35 -6.06
C GLN A 51 -12.80 -14.76 -5.47
N PRO A 52 -13.82 -15.65 -5.44
CA PRO A 52 -14.69 -16.03 -6.58
C PRO A 52 -16.20 -15.69 -6.45
N PHE A 53 -16.62 -14.80 -5.55
CA PHE A 53 -18.04 -14.66 -5.18
C PHE A 53 -18.80 -13.50 -5.88
N PHE A 54 -18.17 -12.80 -6.84
CA PHE A 54 -18.82 -11.71 -7.57
C PHE A 54 -19.30 -12.16 -8.97
N PRO A 55 -20.61 -12.32 -9.20
CA PRO A 55 -21.13 -12.92 -10.43
C PRO A 55 -21.18 -11.97 -11.63
N ARG A 56 -20.80 -10.69 -11.47
CA ARG A 56 -20.83 -9.68 -12.55
C ARG A 56 -19.43 -9.35 -13.06
N SER A 57 -19.36 -8.48 -14.07
CA SER A 57 -18.08 -7.98 -14.59
C SER A 57 -17.22 -7.37 -13.49
N MET A 58 -15.97 -7.82 -13.39
CA MET A 58 -15.05 -7.47 -12.30
C MET A 58 -14.86 -5.96 -12.13
N GLY A 59 -14.76 -5.20 -13.22
CA GLY A 59 -14.62 -3.74 -13.16
C GLY A 59 -15.77 -3.03 -12.42
N LEU A 60 -16.97 -3.63 -12.37
CA LEU A 60 -18.11 -3.07 -11.64
C LEU A 60 -17.94 -3.10 -10.12
N GLN A 61 -17.06 -3.95 -9.58
CA GLN A 61 -16.79 -3.97 -8.14
C GLN A 61 -16.17 -2.66 -7.67
N ALA A 62 -15.18 -2.17 -8.41
CA ALA A 62 -14.51 -0.91 -8.11
C ALA A 62 -15.48 0.28 -8.20
N VAL A 63 -16.31 0.29 -9.26
CA VAL A 63 -17.35 1.32 -9.43
C VAL A 63 -18.33 1.29 -8.27
N ARG A 64 -18.84 0.10 -7.91
CA ARG A 64 -19.80 -0.04 -6.82
C ARG A 64 -19.21 0.33 -5.46
N PHE A 65 -17.95 -0.02 -5.22
CA PHE A 65 -17.23 0.43 -4.02
C PHE A 65 -17.18 1.96 -3.96
N ALA A 66 -16.74 2.63 -5.04
CA ALA A 66 -16.66 4.08 -5.08
C ALA A 66 -18.03 4.75 -4.85
N GLU A 67 -19.10 4.26 -5.49
CA GLU A 67 -20.46 4.75 -5.32
C GLU A 67 -20.95 4.67 -3.87
N LEU A 68 -20.68 3.54 -3.20
CA LEU A 68 -21.10 3.32 -1.81
C LEU A 68 -20.26 4.14 -0.84
N SER A 69 -18.94 4.16 -1.03
CA SER A 69 -18.03 4.95 -0.21
C SER A 69 -18.35 6.45 -0.26
N ALA A 70 -18.74 6.97 -1.43
CA ALA A 70 -19.12 8.37 -1.59
C ALA A 70 -20.41 8.76 -0.86
N GLN A 71 -21.24 7.78 -0.47
CA GLN A 71 -22.48 8.01 0.29
C GLN A 71 -22.27 8.03 1.80
N ILE A 72 -21.08 7.66 2.29
CA ILE A 72 -20.76 7.64 3.71
C ILE A 72 -19.98 8.92 4.05
N PRO A 73 -20.59 9.88 4.77
CA PRO A 73 -19.89 11.09 5.18
C PRO A 73 -18.64 10.76 5.99
N ASP A 74 -17.58 11.51 5.75
CA ASP A 74 -16.30 11.42 6.48
C ASP A 74 -15.64 10.03 6.48
N LEU A 75 -16.00 9.15 5.53
CA LEU A 75 -15.38 7.84 5.39
C LEU A 75 -13.89 7.98 5.07
N GLN A 76 -13.05 7.54 5.99
CA GLN A 76 -11.61 7.42 5.76
C GLN A 76 -11.28 6.01 5.27
N THR A 77 -10.66 5.94 4.10
CA THR A 77 -10.16 4.69 3.53
C THR A 77 -8.64 4.67 3.57
N TRP A 78 -8.08 3.56 4.04
CA TRP A 78 -6.65 3.39 4.25
C TRP A 78 -6.22 1.98 3.85
N MET A 79 -4.92 1.80 3.69
CA MET A 79 -4.29 0.50 3.49
C MET A 79 -3.04 0.42 4.37
N MET A 80 -2.75 -0.78 4.88
CA MET A 80 -1.59 -1.04 5.72
C MET A 80 -0.74 -2.15 5.10
N ASN A 81 0.56 -1.92 5.01
CA ASN A 81 1.55 -2.93 4.70
C ASN A 81 1.83 -3.80 5.94
N THR A 82 1.68 -5.11 5.82
CA THR A 82 1.96 -6.11 6.89
C THR A 82 3.11 -7.05 6.48
N GLY A 83 3.83 -6.68 5.43
CA GLY A 83 4.94 -7.40 4.84
C GLY A 83 6.28 -6.86 5.32
N PHE A 84 7.06 -6.39 4.37
CA PHE A 84 8.45 -5.96 4.54
C PHE A 84 8.70 -4.65 3.79
N VAL A 85 9.85 -4.05 4.09
CA VAL A 85 10.50 -3.00 3.30
C VAL A 85 11.90 -3.50 2.93
N GLY A 86 12.26 -3.41 1.66
CA GLY A 86 13.60 -3.69 1.16
C GLY A 86 13.99 -5.16 0.99
N GLY A 87 13.12 -6.12 1.31
CA GLY A 87 13.45 -7.54 1.23
C GLY A 87 12.37 -8.49 1.72
N ASP A 88 12.81 -9.62 2.26
CA ASP A 88 11.99 -10.65 2.90
C ASP A 88 12.54 -11.04 4.30
N GLN A 89 12.12 -12.20 4.84
CA GLN A 89 12.58 -12.64 6.16
C GLN A 89 14.08 -12.96 6.21
N LEU A 90 14.65 -13.53 5.14
CA LEU A 90 16.09 -13.83 5.08
C LEU A 90 16.89 -12.52 5.10
N ASP A 91 16.45 -11.53 4.35
CA ASP A 91 17.10 -10.21 4.32
C ASP A 91 17.01 -9.51 5.68
N VAL A 92 15.91 -9.69 6.44
CA VAL A 92 15.76 -9.19 7.81
C VAL A 92 16.73 -9.89 8.77
N ASP A 93 16.92 -11.20 8.62
CA ASP A 93 17.86 -11.96 9.45
C ASP A 93 19.33 -11.55 9.18
N GLU A 94 19.60 -11.03 7.97
CA GLU A 94 20.87 -10.43 7.55
C GLU A 94 20.99 -8.92 7.82
N ASP A 95 20.02 -8.32 8.52
CA ASP A 95 19.96 -6.87 8.83
C ASP A 95 19.99 -5.95 7.58
N SER A 96 19.43 -6.45 6.47
CA SER A 96 19.42 -5.77 5.16
C SER A 96 18.00 -5.45 4.64
N ALA A 97 16.97 -5.68 5.47
CA ALA A 97 15.58 -5.34 5.23
C ALA A 97 14.81 -5.12 6.55
N LEU A 98 13.59 -4.55 6.47
CA LEU A 98 12.75 -4.29 7.63
C LEU A 98 11.46 -5.11 7.58
N LYS A 99 11.17 -5.84 8.66
CA LYS A 99 9.87 -6.47 8.87
C LYS A 99 8.87 -5.45 9.42
N VAL A 100 7.68 -5.34 8.81
CA VAL A 100 6.55 -4.68 9.49
C VAL A 100 6.01 -5.62 10.56
N LYS A 101 6.36 -5.34 11.82
CA LYS A 101 5.99 -6.15 12.99
C LYS A 101 4.57 -5.84 13.44
N ILE A 102 4.01 -6.74 14.26
CA ILE A 102 2.64 -6.61 14.78
C ILE A 102 2.50 -5.31 15.60
N HIS A 103 3.46 -5.01 16.48
CA HIS A 103 3.40 -3.77 17.28
C HIS A 103 3.52 -2.50 16.42
N HIS A 104 4.27 -2.54 15.30
CA HIS A 104 4.27 -1.42 14.35
C HIS A 104 2.86 -1.22 13.76
N SER A 105 2.21 -2.31 13.35
CA SER A 105 0.85 -2.28 12.78
C SER A 105 -0.18 -1.76 13.79
N SER A 106 -0.11 -2.21 15.05
CA SER A 106 -0.98 -1.70 16.12
C SER A 106 -0.76 -0.21 16.36
N ALA A 107 0.49 0.25 16.46
CA ALA A 107 0.80 1.66 16.67
C ALA A 107 0.29 2.56 15.53
N MET A 108 0.46 2.14 14.27
CA MET A 108 -0.09 2.88 13.12
C MET A 108 -1.62 2.91 13.12
N LEU A 109 -2.28 1.80 13.47
CA LEU A 109 -3.73 1.72 13.54
C LEU A 109 -4.29 2.59 14.67
N GLU A 110 -3.68 2.54 15.86
CA GLU A 110 -4.06 3.37 17.01
C GLU A 110 -3.92 4.86 16.69
N ALA A 111 -2.79 5.28 16.12
CA ALA A 111 -2.57 6.68 15.73
C ALA A 111 -3.57 7.15 14.66
N MET A 112 -3.86 6.30 13.68
CA MET A 112 -4.84 6.61 12.63
C MET A 112 -6.27 6.73 13.19
N LEU A 113 -6.69 5.81 14.07
CA LEU A 113 -8.00 5.85 14.72
C LEU A 113 -8.14 7.04 15.69
N ALA A 114 -7.04 7.43 16.34
CA ALA A 114 -6.98 8.62 17.19
C ALA A 114 -6.98 9.93 16.38
N GLY A 115 -6.76 9.87 15.07
CA GLY A 115 -6.62 11.05 14.22
C GLY A 115 -5.34 11.85 14.47
N SER A 116 -4.32 11.25 15.09
CA SER A 116 -3.07 11.94 15.46
C SER A 116 -2.02 11.95 14.35
N ILE A 117 -2.18 11.14 13.30
CA ILE A 117 -1.21 11.11 12.20
C ILE A 117 -1.28 12.42 11.41
N LYS A 118 -0.16 13.14 11.35
CA LYS A 118 0.05 14.18 10.35
C LYS A 118 0.38 13.53 9.01
N TRP A 119 -0.46 13.77 8.02
CA TRP A 119 -0.34 13.21 6.70
C TRP A 119 0.38 14.16 5.74
N LYS A 120 1.17 13.61 4.81
CA LYS A 120 1.68 14.30 3.63
C LYS A 120 1.37 13.50 2.36
N LEU A 121 1.27 14.19 1.22
CA LEU A 121 1.07 13.53 -0.06
C LEU A 121 2.34 12.78 -0.48
N ASP A 122 2.19 11.53 -0.86
CA ASP A 122 3.24 10.75 -1.51
C ASP A 122 3.44 11.30 -2.94
N PRO A 123 4.67 11.72 -3.32
CA PRO A 123 4.92 12.35 -4.60
C PRO A 123 4.77 11.38 -5.78
N ASP A 124 4.86 10.07 -5.54
CA ASP A 124 4.84 9.08 -6.59
C ASP A 124 3.45 8.53 -6.90
N PHE A 125 2.65 8.24 -5.88
CA PHE A 125 1.36 7.56 -6.01
C PHE A 125 0.16 8.43 -5.64
N GLY A 126 0.38 9.59 -5.02
CA GLY A 126 -0.67 10.56 -4.72
C GLY A 126 -1.69 10.11 -3.67
N TYR A 127 -1.42 9.01 -2.95
CA TYR A 127 -2.05 8.75 -1.65
C TYR A 127 -1.30 9.55 -0.59
N GLU A 128 -1.80 9.57 0.64
CA GLU A 128 -1.10 10.17 1.77
C GLU A 128 -0.34 9.13 2.59
N ILE A 129 0.83 9.52 3.07
CA ILE A 129 1.69 8.78 4.00
C ILE A 129 1.89 9.58 5.29
N ALA A 130 2.32 8.93 6.37
CA ALA A 130 2.70 9.64 7.58
C ALA A 130 3.91 10.54 7.30
N ASP A 131 3.80 11.81 7.68
CA ASP A 131 4.88 12.77 7.53
C ASP A 131 5.95 12.56 8.61
N VAL A 132 7.00 11.83 8.27
CA VAL A 132 8.12 11.52 9.18
C VAL A 132 8.90 12.76 9.65
N ASP A 133 8.73 13.91 8.98
CA ASP A 133 9.39 15.17 9.34
C ASP A 133 8.50 16.05 10.24
N ALA A 134 7.23 15.68 10.42
CA ALA A 134 6.27 16.44 11.21
C ALA A 134 6.40 16.12 12.71
N PRO A 135 6.51 17.13 13.60
CA PRO A 135 6.65 16.91 15.04
C PRO A 135 5.44 16.20 15.66
N GLU A 136 4.24 16.33 15.08
CA GLU A 136 3.04 15.63 15.52
C GLU A 136 3.16 14.11 15.44
N ASN A 137 4.05 13.59 14.58
CA ASN A 137 4.29 12.15 14.43
C ASN A 137 5.43 11.63 15.32
N ALA A 138 6.02 12.44 16.21
CA ALA A 138 7.15 12.02 17.06
C ALA A 138 6.84 10.76 17.88
N GLU A 139 5.67 10.70 18.55
CA GLU A 139 5.27 9.53 19.34
C GLU A 139 5.08 8.27 18.49
N LEU A 140 4.67 8.43 17.23
CA LEU A 140 4.55 7.31 16.30
C LEU A 140 5.94 6.82 15.86
N LEU A 141 6.88 7.75 15.62
CA LEU A 141 8.27 7.47 15.23
C LEU A 141 9.08 6.78 16.34
N GLU A 142 8.73 6.97 17.61
CA GLU A 142 9.29 6.19 18.72
C GLU A 142 8.91 4.71 18.65
N LYS A 143 7.78 4.38 18.00
CA LYS A 143 7.21 3.02 17.94
C LYS A 143 7.37 2.36 16.58
N VAL A 144 7.56 3.14 15.52
CA VAL A 144 7.60 2.68 14.14
C VAL A 144 8.79 3.34 13.42
N PRO A 145 9.74 2.58 12.89
CA PRO A 145 10.83 3.12 12.08
C PRO A 145 10.34 4.03 10.95
N ALA A 146 11.01 5.15 10.73
CA ALA A 146 10.67 6.12 9.70
C ALA A 146 10.67 5.49 8.30
N GLU A 147 11.56 4.53 8.07
CA GLU A 147 11.71 3.74 6.85
C GLU A 147 10.51 2.82 6.59
N ILE A 148 9.75 2.44 7.63
CA ILE A 148 8.49 1.73 7.44
C ILE A 148 7.39 2.71 7.02
N LEU A 149 7.35 3.90 7.61
CA LEU A 149 6.34 4.93 7.31
C LEU A 149 6.56 5.60 5.95
N ASN A 150 7.82 5.79 5.55
CA ASN A 150 8.24 6.38 4.28
C ASN A 150 9.41 5.57 3.68
N PRO A 151 9.13 4.47 2.95
CA PRO A 151 10.14 3.54 2.45
C PRO A 151 11.22 4.12 1.56
N VAL A 152 11.01 5.28 0.91
CA VAL A 152 12.08 5.91 0.11
C VAL A 152 13.35 6.13 0.94
N LEU A 153 13.21 6.44 2.23
CA LEU A 153 14.32 6.64 3.16
C LEU A 153 15.20 5.40 3.29
N PHE A 154 14.60 4.21 3.31
CA PHE A 154 15.34 2.95 3.34
C PHE A 154 16.24 2.81 2.11
N PHE A 155 15.70 3.08 0.93
CA PHE A 155 16.44 2.94 -0.33
C PHE A 155 17.50 4.03 -0.51
N GLU A 156 17.26 5.23 0.02
CA GLU A 156 18.26 6.30 0.07
C GLU A 156 19.44 5.90 0.95
N GLN A 157 19.18 5.47 2.19
CA GLN A 157 20.20 5.04 3.14
C GLN A 157 21.01 3.84 2.62
N ALA A 158 20.34 2.89 1.96
CA ALA A 158 20.98 1.71 1.38
C ALA A 158 21.72 1.98 0.05
N GLY A 159 21.65 3.20 -0.51
CA GLY A 159 22.22 3.51 -1.82
C GLY A 159 21.54 2.76 -2.98
N LYS A 160 20.29 2.35 -2.80
CA LYS A 160 19.50 1.51 -3.73
C LYS A 160 18.41 2.31 -4.46
N MET A 161 18.62 3.60 -4.72
CA MET A 161 17.60 4.45 -5.34
C MET A 161 17.20 4.06 -6.76
N ASP A 162 18.08 3.38 -7.50
CA ASP A 162 17.72 2.83 -8.81
C ASP A 162 16.68 1.71 -8.70
N VAL A 163 16.77 0.89 -7.64
CA VAL A 163 15.78 -0.15 -7.33
C VAL A 163 14.43 0.49 -7.02
N TYR A 164 14.41 1.51 -6.17
CA TYR A 164 13.19 2.25 -5.81
C TYR A 164 12.52 2.88 -7.03
N LYS A 165 13.28 3.61 -7.86
CA LYS A 165 12.75 4.28 -9.05
C LYS A 165 12.18 3.28 -10.06
N GLU A 166 12.86 2.15 -10.27
CA GLU A 166 12.35 1.10 -11.15
C GLU A 166 11.10 0.43 -10.56
N TRP A 167 11.03 0.24 -9.24
CA TRP A 167 9.83 -0.23 -8.57
C TRP A 167 8.66 0.73 -8.77
N VAL A 168 8.84 2.04 -8.55
CA VAL A 168 7.79 3.06 -8.75
C VAL A 168 7.23 2.97 -10.17
N LYS A 169 8.11 3.03 -11.17
CA LYS A 169 7.75 2.95 -12.60
C LYS A 169 7.00 1.65 -12.90
N THR A 170 7.53 0.52 -12.43
CA THR A 170 6.93 -0.80 -12.65
C THR A 170 5.56 -0.90 -11.97
N MET A 171 5.39 -0.40 -10.75
CA MET A 171 4.12 -0.44 -10.03
C MET A 171 3.07 0.43 -10.71
N LYS A 172 3.39 1.67 -11.09
CA LYS A 172 2.50 2.56 -11.84
C LYS A 172 1.99 1.88 -13.11
N PHE A 173 2.90 1.37 -13.93
CA PHE A 173 2.55 0.66 -15.16
C PHE A 173 1.69 -0.58 -14.89
N LYS A 174 2.18 -1.52 -14.07
CA LYS A 174 1.48 -2.79 -13.82
C LYS A 174 0.11 -2.58 -13.21
N ARG A 175 -0.06 -1.64 -12.27
CA ARG A 175 -1.35 -1.36 -11.62
C ARG A 175 -2.38 -0.85 -12.64
N ARG A 176 -1.98 0.11 -13.48
CA ARG A 176 -2.83 0.63 -14.55
C ARG A 176 -3.25 -0.46 -15.54
N GLU A 177 -2.30 -1.27 -16.00
CA GLU A 177 -2.59 -2.37 -16.95
C GLU A 177 -3.55 -3.40 -16.35
N PHE A 178 -3.40 -3.73 -15.07
CA PHE A 178 -4.31 -4.64 -14.39
C PHE A 178 -5.74 -4.09 -14.29
N LEU A 179 -5.90 -2.82 -13.89
CA LEU A 179 -7.24 -2.20 -13.81
C LEU A 179 -7.91 -2.13 -15.19
N LYS A 180 -7.15 -1.78 -16.24
CA LYS A 180 -7.64 -1.77 -17.62
C LYS A 180 -8.05 -3.16 -18.11
N LYS A 181 -7.28 -4.21 -17.77
CA LYS A 181 -7.60 -5.61 -18.12
C LYS A 181 -9.00 -6.00 -17.64
N TYR A 182 -9.40 -5.53 -16.46
CA TYR A 182 -10.73 -5.78 -15.89
C TYR A 182 -11.79 -4.74 -16.27
N LYS A 183 -11.48 -3.85 -17.22
CA LYS A 183 -12.37 -2.79 -17.71
C LYS A 183 -12.92 -1.91 -16.58
N VAL A 184 -12.09 -1.60 -15.59
CA VAL A 184 -12.40 -0.64 -14.53
C VAL A 184 -12.61 0.75 -15.15
N ASP A 185 -13.50 1.55 -14.57
CA ASP A 185 -13.81 2.91 -15.03
C ASP A 185 -12.54 3.77 -15.17
N ALA A 186 -12.46 4.56 -16.26
CA ALA A 186 -11.28 5.34 -16.58
C ALA A 186 -10.92 6.39 -15.51
N LYS A 187 -11.91 6.92 -14.76
CA LYS A 187 -11.68 7.84 -13.64
C LYS A 187 -10.95 7.16 -12.50
N ILE A 188 -11.31 5.90 -12.18
CA ILE A 188 -10.62 5.07 -11.19
C ILE A 188 -9.22 4.70 -11.67
N VAL A 189 -9.05 4.37 -12.96
CA VAL A 189 -7.70 4.08 -13.51
C VAL A 189 -6.80 5.32 -13.46
N ALA A 190 -7.35 6.53 -13.59
CA ALA A 190 -6.61 7.78 -13.59
C ALA A 190 -6.01 8.14 -12.21
N THR A 191 -6.51 7.56 -11.12
CA THR A 191 -5.96 7.81 -9.76
C THR A 191 -4.63 7.13 -9.51
N ILE A 192 -4.22 6.19 -10.37
CA ILE A 192 -2.86 5.64 -10.38
C ILE A 192 -2.01 6.51 -11.30
N PRO A 193 -0.99 7.23 -10.81
CA PRO A 193 -0.16 8.09 -11.65
C PRO A 193 0.48 7.34 -12.82
N LYS A 194 0.75 8.06 -13.92
CA LYS A 194 1.35 7.51 -15.14
C LYS A 194 2.80 7.11 -14.94
#